data_AF-A0AAV4UQW3-F1
#
_entry.id   AF-A0AAV4UQW3-F1
#
_cell.length_a   1.000
_cell.length_b   1.000
_cell.length_c   1.000
_cell.angle_alpha   90.00
_cell.angle_beta   90.00
_cell.angle_gamma   90.00
#
_symmetry.space_group_name_H-M   'P 1'
#
loop_
_entity.id
_entity.type
_entity.pdbx_description
1 polymer ?
#
loop_
_entity_poly.entity_id
_entity_poly.type
_entity_poly.pdbx_seq_one_letter_code
_entity_poly.pdbx_strand_id
1 'polypeptide(L)'
;MVYHPYALLAAGVFGAALALIVYFTVDHQPRRRVATQYRDRPPNLSQYYNEDSMCITCYDRERSVKFLPCGHDCLCKQCYDIFRSYSSRCLLCRETINTFITI
;
A
#
# COMPACT_ATOMS: atom_id res chain seq x y z
N MET A 1 -16.11 62.12 -10.69
CA MET A 1 -16.39 60.75 -10.21
C MET A 1 -16.95 59.96 -11.39
N VAL A 2 -16.10 59.22 -12.10
CA VAL A 2 -16.53 58.28 -13.15
C VAL A 2 -15.97 56.93 -12.72
N TYR A 3 -16.85 56.11 -12.15
CA TYR A 3 -16.58 54.70 -11.88
C TYR A 3 -16.45 54.01 -13.23
N HIS A 4 -15.23 53.57 -13.57
CA HIS A 4 -15.03 52.83 -14.81
C HIS A 4 -15.67 51.43 -14.64
N PRO A 5 -16.62 51.03 -15.52
CA PRO A 5 -17.45 49.81 -15.41
C PRO A 5 -16.70 48.46 -15.47
N TYR A 6 -15.37 48.47 -15.39
CA TYR A 6 -14.52 47.28 -15.50
C TYR A 6 -14.10 46.68 -14.15
N ALA A 7 -14.37 47.36 -13.03
CA ALA A 7 -13.99 46.88 -11.70
C ALA A 7 -14.73 45.60 -11.26
N LEU A 8 -15.97 45.39 -11.72
CA LEU A 8 -16.74 44.18 -11.42
C LEU A 8 -16.39 42.99 -12.33
N LEU A 9 -15.90 43.25 -13.55
CA LEU A 9 -15.43 42.20 -14.45
C LEU A 9 -14.08 41.64 -14.03
N ALA A 10 -13.25 42.43 -13.33
CA ALA A 10 -11.99 41.94 -12.77
C ALA A 10 -12.23 40.84 -11.71
N ALA A 11 -13.12 41.06 -10.75
CA ALA A 11 -13.29 40.13 -9.61
C ALA A 11 -13.76 38.72 -10.01
N GLY A 12 -14.61 38.59 -11.02
CA GLY A 12 -15.13 37.29 -11.48
C GLY A 12 -14.10 36.47 -12.27
N VAL A 13 -13.32 37.14 -13.13
CA VAL A 13 -12.31 36.46 -13.97
C VAL A 13 -11.13 36.01 -13.11
N PHE A 14 -10.70 36.80 -12.13
CA PHE A 14 -9.65 36.39 -11.19
C PHE A 14 -10.12 35.27 -10.26
N GLY A 15 -11.37 35.29 -9.79
CA GLY A 15 -11.92 34.22 -8.95
C GLY A 15 -12.03 32.88 -9.69
N ALA A 16 -12.56 32.89 -10.92
CA ALA A 16 -12.66 31.69 -11.75
C ALA A 16 -11.27 31.18 -12.19
N ALA A 17 -10.34 32.08 -12.52
CA ALA A 17 -8.96 31.72 -12.84
C ALA A 17 -8.25 31.11 -11.64
N LEU A 18 -8.36 31.69 -10.44
CA LEU A 18 -7.76 31.13 -9.23
C LEU A 18 -8.41 29.79 -8.84
N ALA A 19 -9.73 29.64 -8.97
CA ALA A 19 -10.41 28.37 -8.73
C ALA A 19 -9.99 27.28 -9.73
N LEU A 20 -9.82 27.62 -11.01
CA LEU A 20 -9.29 26.71 -12.02
C LEU A 20 -7.82 26.38 -11.76
N ILE A 21 -6.98 27.35 -11.38
CA ILE A 21 -5.58 27.12 -11.03
C ILE A 21 -5.47 26.21 -9.81
N VAL A 22 -6.27 26.44 -8.76
CA VAL A 22 -6.28 25.60 -7.56
C VAL A 22 -6.82 24.20 -7.88
N TYR A 23 -7.92 24.08 -8.63
CA TYR A 23 -8.42 22.78 -9.08
C TYR A 23 -7.38 22.01 -9.90
N PHE A 24 -6.73 22.67 -10.86
CA PHE A 24 -5.72 22.06 -11.73
C PHE A 24 -4.42 21.69 -10.99
N THR A 25 -4.05 22.46 -9.95
CA THR A 25 -2.84 22.19 -9.14
C THR A 25 -3.10 21.16 -8.02
N VAL A 26 -4.32 21.09 -7.48
CA VAL A 26 -4.69 20.12 -6.43
C VAL A 26 -5.06 18.74 -7.02
N ASP A 27 -5.68 18.68 -8.20
CA ASP A 27 -6.07 17.40 -8.85
C ASP A 27 -4.88 16.66 -9.49
N HIS A 28 -3.69 17.28 -9.54
CA HIS A 28 -2.47 16.66 -10.07
C HIS A 28 -1.79 15.65 -9.12
N GLN A 29 -2.49 15.14 -8.10
CA GLN A 29 -2.12 13.87 -7.46
C GLN A 29 -3.00 12.70 -7.92
N PRO A 30 -2.87 12.22 -9.17
CA PRO A 30 -3.15 10.82 -9.42
C PRO A 30 -2.05 10.03 -8.71
N ARG A 31 -2.39 9.48 -7.53
CA ARG A 31 -1.71 8.32 -6.95
C ARG A 31 -1.71 7.19 -7.99
N ARG A 32 -0.70 7.18 -8.86
CA ARG A 32 -0.32 6.13 -9.82
C ARG A 32 0.88 6.72 -10.58
N ARG A 33 2.11 6.24 -10.48
CA ARG A 33 2.53 4.84 -10.45
C ARG A 33 3.92 4.74 -9.82
N VAL A 34 4.05 4.11 -8.65
CA VAL A 34 5.34 3.54 -8.20
C VAL A 34 5.60 2.25 -9.00
N ALA A 35 5.62 2.34 -10.33
CA ALA A 35 5.71 1.16 -11.20
C ALA A 35 6.71 1.30 -12.35
N THR A 36 7.46 2.40 -12.44
CA THR A 36 8.35 2.62 -13.60
C THR A 36 9.81 2.91 -13.26
N GLN A 37 10.21 2.84 -11.98
CA GLN A 37 11.64 2.96 -11.62
C GLN A 37 12.42 1.63 -11.61
N TYR A 38 11.79 0.51 -11.94
CA TYR A 38 12.45 -0.80 -11.94
C TYR A 38 12.63 -1.35 -13.34
N ARG A 39 13.28 -0.59 -14.22
CA ARG A 39 13.44 -0.96 -15.62
C ARG A 39 14.89 -1.28 -16.03
N ASP A 40 15.68 -1.82 -15.10
CA ASP A 40 16.97 -2.48 -15.36
C ASP A 40 17.25 -3.61 -14.33
N ARG A 41 16.25 -4.45 -13.96
CA ARG A 41 16.58 -5.70 -13.22
C ARG A 41 17.03 -6.78 -14.19
N PRO A 42 18.21 -7.40 -14.00
CA PRO A 42 18.63 -8.57 -14.76
C PRO A 42 17.58 -9.70 -14.69
N PRO A 43 17.51 -10.62 -15.68
CA PRO A 43 16.58 -11.73 -15.68
C PRO A 43 16.69 -12.51 -14.37
N ASN A 44 15.51 -12.82 -13.87
CA ASN A 44 15.17 -12.91 -12.46
C ASN A 44 15.82 -14.15 -11.77
N LEU A 45 16.90 -13.94 -11.01
CA LEU A 45 17.44 -14.93 -10.06
C LEU A 45 16.45 -15.26 -8.92
N SER A 46 15.40 -14.44 -8.76
CA SER A 46 14.32 -14.64 -7.78
C SER A 46 13.29 -15.71 -8.20
N GLN A 47 13.49 -16.41 -9.32
CA GLN A 47 12.82 -17.70 -9.57
C GLN A 47 13.49 -18.82 -8.76
N TYR A 48 14.78 -18.67 -8.43
CA TYR A 48 15.53 -19.63 -7.63
C TYR A 48 15.37 -19.37 -6.13
N TYR A 49 15.26 -18.11 -5.73
CA TYR A 49 14.84 -17.71 -4.38
C TYR A 49 13.40 -17.21 -4.42
N ASN A 50 12.45 -18.07 -4.03
CA ASN A 50 11.08 -17.66 -3.77
C ASN A 50 11.04 -16.81 -2.48
N GLU A 51 11.61 -15.60 -2.49
CA GLU A 51 11.57 -14.67 -1.35
C GLU A 51 10.13 -14.44 -0.89
N ASP A 52 9.21 -14.43 -1.85
CA ASP A 52 7.79 -14.33 -1.59
C ASP A 52 7.32 -15.49 -0.70
N SER A 53 7.78 -16.73 -0.86
CA SER A 53 7.36 -17.89 -0.05
C SER A 53 8.02 -18.00 1.32
N MET A 54 8.89 -17.06 1.71
CA MET A 54 9.63 -17.11 2.97
C MET A 54 8.87 -16.51 4.15
N CYS A 55 9.10 -17.06 5.34
CA CYS A 55 8.54 -16.57 6.59
C CYS A 55 8.98 -15.13 6.85
N ILE A 56 8.01 -14.22 7.03
CA ILE A 56 8.28 -12.79 7.19
C ILE A 56 9.02 -12.44 8.49
N THR A 57 9.13 -13.39 9.42
CA THR A 57 9.79 -13.19 10.72
C THR A 57 11.24 -13.65 10.69
N CYS A 58 11.53 -14.83 10.15
CA CYS A 58 12.88 -15.40 10.20
C CYS A 58 13.63 -15.33 8.86
N TYR A 59 12.95 -15.16 7.73
CA TYR A 59 13.52 -15.18 6.37
C TYR A 59 14.41 -16.39 6.04
N ASP A 60 14.33 -17.43 6.87
CA ASP A 60 15.20 -18.62 6.83
C ASP A 60 14.42 -19.88 6.40
N ARG A 61 13.10 -19.90 6.63
CA ARG A 61 12.22 -21.03 6.31
C ARG A 61 11.01 -20.56 5.53
N GLU A 62 10.46 -21.45 4.72
CA GLU A 62 9.23 -21.19 3.96
C GLU A 62 7.99 -21.08 4.86
N ARG A 63 6.99 -20.35 4.37
CA ARG A 63 5.69 -20.16 4.99
C ARG A 63 4.95 -21.49 4.96
N SER A 64 4.62 -22.01 6.15
CA SER A 64 4.05 -23.35 6.29
C SER A 64 2.78 -23.35 7.15
N VAL A 65 2.30 -22.17 7.59
CA VAL A 65 1.13 -22.05 8.46
C VAL A 65 0.17 -21.04 7.86
N LYS A 66 -1.08 -21.46 7.65
CA LYS A 66 -2.18 -20.61 7.20
C LYS A 66 -3.16 -20.35 8.34
N PHE A 67 -3.52 -19.08 8.53
CA PHE A 67 -4.43 -18.64 9.57
C PHE A 67 -5.88 -18.64 9.10
N LEU A 68 -6.82 -19.05 9.95
CA LEU A 68 -8.25 -19.05 9.66
C LEU A 68 -9.00 -18.15 10.67
N PRO A 69 -10.01 -17.38 10.21
CA PRO A 69 -10.65 -17.44 8.88
C PRO A 69 -9.95 -16.62 7.78
N CYS A 70 -8.96 -15.79 8.11
CA CYS A 70 -8.43 -14.80 7.17
C CYS A 70 -7.66 -15.38 5.94
N GLY A 71 -7.20 -16.63 6.00
CA GLY A 71 -6.54 -17.33 4.89
C GLY A 71 -5.08 -16.96 4.66
N HIS A 72 -4.50 -16.03 5.42
CA HIS A 72 -3.13 -15.58 5.26
C HIS A 72 -2.12 -16.60 5.81
N ASP A 73 -1.10 -16.88 5.01
CA ASP A 73 0.08 -17.67 5.35
C ASP A 73 1.29 -16.74 5.37
N CYS A 74 1.79 -16.36 6.55
CA CYS A 74 2.94 -15.45 6.65
C CYS A 74 4.08 -15.99 7.52
N LEU A 75 3.85 -17.09 8.26
CA LEU A 75 4.83 -17.66 9.18
C LEU A 75 5.17 -19.11 8.83
N CYS A 76 6.40 -19.50 9.16
CA CYS A 76 6.76 -20.91 9.31
C CYS A 76 6.24 -21.45 10.66
N LYS A 77 6.15 -22.78 10.79
CA LYS A 77 5.64 -23.45 12.00
C LYS A 77 6.36 -23.03 13.29
N GLN A 78 7.69 -22.98 13.26
CA GLN A 78 8.52 -22.62 14.42
C GLN A 78 8.26 -21.18 14.89
N CYS A 79 8.17 -20.23 13.95
CA CYS A 79 7.85 -18.85 14.28
C CYS A 79 6.41 -18.72 14.79
N TYR A 80 5.47 -19.49 14.26
CA TYR A 80 4.09 -19.51 14.73
C TYR A 80 3.96 -20.04 16.16
N ASP A 81 4.68 -21.11 16.52
CA ASP A 81 4.64 -21.68 17.87
C ASP A 81 5.14 -20.71 18.95
N ILE A 82 6.08 -19.84 18.59
CA ILE A 82 6.54 -18.74 19.44
C ILE A 82 5.48 -17.63 19.44
N PHE A 83 5.04 -17.20 18.25
CA PHE A 83 4.09 -16.10 18.05
C PHE A 83 2.76 -16.28 18.77
N ARG A 84 2.20 -17.50 18.77
CA ARG A 84 0.90 -17.80 19.40
C ARG A 84 0.87 -17.54 20.91
N SER A 85 2.03 -17.48 21.57
CA SER A 85 2.12 -17.13 22.99
C SER A 85 2.02 -15.62 23.25
N TYR A 86 2.40 -14.80 22.26
CA TYR A 86 2.39 -13.34 22.36
C TYR A 86 1.16 -12.70 21.70
N SER A 87 0.66 -13.29 20.62
CA SER A 87 -0.35 -12.68 19.77
C SER A 87 -1.21 -13.73 19.06
N SER A 88 -2.52 -13.51 19.09
CA SER A 88 -3.52 -14.30 18.37
C SER A 88 -4.11 -13.56 17.16
N ARG A 89 -3.45 -12.52 16.64
CA ARG A 89 -3.92 -11.76 15.47
C ARG A 89 -3.02 -11.94 14.27
N CYS A 90 -3.60 -11.98 13.07
CA CYS A 90 -2.85 -12.08 11.82
C CYS A 90 -1.96 -10.83 11.60
N LEU A 91 -0.70 -11.02 11.21
CA LEU A 91 0.24 -9.92 10.96
C LEU A 91 -0.08 -9.10 9.70
N LEU A 92 -0.84 -9.67 8.75
CA LEU A 92 -1.18 -9.02 7.49
C LEU A 92 -2.50 -8.23 7.57
N CYS A 93 -3.54 -8.83 8.15
CA CYS A 93 -4.88 -8.24 8.17
C CYS A 93 -5.40 -7.88 9.57
N ARG A 94 -4.67 -8.24 10.64
CA ARG A 94 -5.03 -8.01 12.05
C ARG A 94 -6.29 -8.73 12.54
N GLU A 95 -6.89 -9.58 11.70
CA GLU A 95 -8.00 -10.47 12.06
C GLU A 95 -7.59 -11.47 13.14
N THR A 96 -8.53 -11.87 14.00
CA THR A 96 -8.26 -12.84 15.07
C THR A 96 -8.09 -14.25 14.48
N ILE A 97 -7.07 -14.96 14.94
CA ILE A 97 -6.74 -16.32 14.50
C ILE A 97 -7.51 -17.29 15.39
N ASN A 98 -8.52 -17.96 14.82
CA ASN A 98 -9.32 -18.95 15.54
C ASN A 98 -8.69 -20.33 15.44
N THR A 99 -8.25 -20.69 14.24
CA THR A 99 -7.60 -21.96 13.94
C THR A 99 -6.47 -21.74 12.94
N PHE A 100 -5.56 -22.72 12.85
CA PHE A 100 -4.47 -22.70 11.89
C PHE A 100 -4.35 -24.07 11.22
N ILE A 101 -3.86 -24.09 10.00
CA ILE A 101 -3.49 -25.32 9.28
C ILE A 101 -2.03 -25.25 8.87
N THR A 102 -1.33 -26.38 8.92
CA THR A 102 0.03 -26.50 8.38
C THR A 102 -0.08 -27.00 6.93
N ILE A 103 0.59 -26.32 6.00
CA ILE A 103 0.69 -26.71 4.57
C ILE A 103 2.02 -27.36 4.26
#